data_AF-A0A533VPB0-F1
#
_entry.id   AF-A0A533VPB0-F1
#
_cell.length_a   1.000
_cell.length_b   1.000
_cell.length_c   1.000
_cell.angle_alpha   90.00
_cell.angle_beta   90.00
_cell.angle_gamma   90.00
#
_symmetry.space_group_name_H-M   'P 1'
#
loop_
_entity.id
_entity.type
_entity.pdbx_description
1 polymer ?
#
loop_
_entity_poly.entity_id
_entity_poly.type
_entity_poly.pdbx_seq_one_letter_code
_entity_poly.pdbx_strand_id
1 'polypeptide(L)'
;MTRHKDKVIPLINRKILVVGLIVIAIGAALIGISPQSKVGSLIDKITGNTQSAGNNIEFITILEGQQKTVSILKKDLLFNITITYDKNNNPKYVNVEKKPELSDFYKQVGFTTASENVVFVYPIFTQGAYGDHGFYDYYNKKCGLQCLTLPIPSKFVPMYGASMTATIVLSLLNYSQITDVQLDKNPDILKKYHKVIILHNEYVTKREFDAITSHPNVIYLFPNAMYAEVRTNYANNTFTLIRGHGYPIPSITNGFDWKFDNSNLEYDIKCENMTFTTIPNGKMLNCYPAYRSLFDKAFLEAIKES
;
A
#
# COMPACT_ATOMS: atom_id res chain seq x y z
N MET A 1 -32.35 19.86 -63.40
CA MET A 1 -31.46 18.99 -64.21
C MET A 1 -30.01 19.45 -64.03
N THR A 2 -29.06 18.49 -64.03
CA THR A 2 -27.61 18.65 -64.34
C THR A 2 -26.87 19.93 -63.90
N ARG A 3 -26.07 19.90 -62.83
CA ARG A 3 -24.62 19.56 -62.81
C ARG A 3 -23.73 20.43 -63.71
N HIS A 4 -22.78 21.14 -63.09
CA HIS A 4 -21.36 21.01 -63.44
C HIS A 4 -20.45 21.26 -62.22
N LYS A 5 -19.31 20.55 -62.19
CA LYS A 5 -18.17 20.74 -61.25
C LYS A 5 -16.95 21.24 -62.03
N ASP A 6 -16.02 21.85 -61.29
CA ASP A 6 -14.55 21.98 -61.48
C ASP A 6 -14.09 23.45 -61.29
N LYS A 7 -12.91 23.82 -60.75
CA LYS A 7 -11.84 23.16 -59.95
C LYS A 7 -10.97 24.29 -59.31
N VAL A 8 -10.52 24.11 -58.05
CA VAL A 8 -9.16 24.32 -57.41
C VAL A 8 -8.18 25.34 -58.11
N ILE A 9 -7.33 26.19 -57.49
CA ILE A 9 -6.28 26.02 -56.42
C ILE A 9 -5.91 27.39 -55.69
N PRO A 10 -4.79 27.61 -54.93
CA PRO A 10 -4.79 28.02 -53.50
C PRO A 10 -4.09 29.38 -53.20
N LEU A 11 -3.74 29.69 -51.93
CA LEU A 11 -2.35 30.06 -51.47
C LEU A 11 -2.23 30.61 -50.01
N ILE A 12 -1.08 30.34 -49.37
CA ILE A 12 -0.35 31.09 -48.29
C ILE A 12 -1.07 31.26 -46.91
N ASN A 13 -0.56 30.91 -45.69
CA ASN A 13 0.75 30.58 -45.07
C ASN A 13 1.47 31.72 -44.29
N ARG A 14 1.99 31.38 -43.08
CA ARG A 14 2.94 32.08 -42.15
C ARG A 14 2.50 33.13 -41.10
N LYS A 15 2.52 32.66 -39.83
CA LYS A 15 3.26 33.14 -38.63
C LYS A 15 3.74 34.61 -38.51
N ILE A 16 3.29 35.31 -37.43
CA ILE A 16 3.95 36.39 -36.63
C ILE A 16 3.31 36.34 -35.20
N LEU A 17 3.90 36.69 -34.02
CA LEU A 17 5.26 36.52 -33.45
C LEU A 17 5.21 36.70 -31.88
N VAL A 18 6.37 36.74 -31.22
CA VAL A 18 6.74 36.88 -29.78
C VAL A 18 6.59 38.35 -29.27
N VAL A 19 6.29 38.71 -28.00
CA VAL A 19 7.06 38.75 -26.71
C VAL A 19 6.00 38.91 -25.57
N GLY A 20 6.11 38.43 -24.33
CA GLY A 20 7.16 37.74 -23.58
C GLY A 20 7.26 38.32 -22.15
N LEU A 21 6.92 37.54 -21.12
CA LEU A 21 7.20 37.91 -19.72
C LEU A 21 7.32 36.65 -18.86
N ILE A 22 8.51 36.44 -18.30
CA ILE A 22 8.83 35.34 -17.40
C ILE A 22 8.44 35.76 -15.98
N VAL A 23 7.57 34.99 -15.34
CA VAL A 23 7.43 34.97 -13.88
C VAL A 23 7.66 33.55 -13.41
N ILE A 24 8.85 33.29 -12.86
CA ILE A 24 9.18 32.04 -12.19
C ILE A 24 8.48 32.08 -10.83
N ALA A 25 7.25 31.59 -10.77
CA ALA A 25 6.61 31.22 -9.53
C ALA A 25 6.90 29.73 -9.27
N ILE A 26 7.67 29.43 -8.23
CA ILE A 26 7.94 28.07 -7.77
C ILE A 26 6.65 27.54 -7.13
N GLY A 27 5.73 27.05 -7.98
CA GLY A 27 4.51 26.40 -7.56
C GLY A 27 4.83 25.02 -7.00
N ALA A 28 4.91 24.93 -5.67
CA ALA A 28 4.85 23.63 -5.00
C ALA A 28 3.55 22.94 -5.41
N ALA A 29 3.66 21.88 -6.21
CA ALA A 29 2.52 21.05 -6.60
C ALA A 29 2.03 20.26 -5.39
N LEU A 30 1.29 20.94 -4.51
CA LEU A 30 0.43 20.34 -3.51
C LEU A 30 -0.61 19.51 -4.28
N ILE A 31 -0.32 18.21 -4.45
CA ILE A 31 -1.31 17.22 -4.83
C ILE A 31 -2.23 17.04 -3.62
N GLY A 32 -3.12 18.01 -3.42
CA GLY A 32 -4.18 17.95 -2.44
C GLY A 32 -5.14 16.84 -2.85
N ILE A 33 -5.01 15.69 -2.20
CA ILE A 33 -6.00 14.61 -2.31
C ILE A 33 -7.31 15.16 -1.76
N SER A 34 -8.33 15.28 -2.61
CA SER A 34 -9.62 15.80 -2.16
C SER A 34 -10.26 14.79 -1.18
N PRO A 35 -10.89 15.22 -0.07
CA PRO A 35 -11.41 14.29 0.96
C PRO A 35 -12.63 13.45 0.53
N GLN A 36 -12.91 13.32 -0.76
CA GLN A 36 -14.13 12.71 -1.27
C GLN A 36 -13.95 11.93 -2.58
N SER A 37 -12.72 11.59 -2.98
CA SER A 37 -12.49 10.62 -4.04
C SER A 37 -12.84 9.21 -3.55
N LYS A 38 -13.79 8.56 -4.23
CA LYS A 38 -14.23 7.17 -3.98
C LYS A 38 -13.03 6.25 -3.74
N VAL A 39 -12.90 5.71 -2.52
CA VAL A 39 -11.84 4.75 -2.17
C VAL A 39 -11.95 3.55 -3.10
N GLY A 40 -10.89 3.31 -3.88
CA GLY A 40 -10.99 2.52 -5.09
C GLY A 40 -11.04 1.02 -4.88
N SER A 41 -11.98 0.37 -5.57
CA SER A 41 -11.77 -0.90 -6.29
C SER A 41 -10.80 -1.90 -5.65
N LEU A 42 -11.29 -2.71 -4.71
CA LEU A 42 -10.54 -3.86 -4.20
C LEU A 42 -10.45 -4.95 -5.29
N ILE A 43 -9.30 -5.00 -5.97
CA ILE A 43 -8.82 -6.18 -6.68
C ILE A 43 -7.36 -6.39 -6.28
N ASP A 44 -7.19 -7.07 -5.15
CA ASP A 44 -6.39 -8.28 -5.25
C ASP A 44 -7.31 -9.39 -5.73
N LYS A 45 -6.73 -10.51 -6.16
CA LYS A 45 -7.48 -11.76 -6.12
C LYS A 45 -7.83 -12.02 -4.65
N ILE A 46 -9.09 -11.83 -4.26
CA ILE A 46 -9.67 -12.65 -3.21
C ILE A 46 -9.53 -14.07 -3.75
N THR A 47 -8.47 -14.77 -3.33
CA THR A 47 -8.18 -16.14 -3.77
C THR A 47 -9.14 -17.13 -3.13
N GLY A 48 -9.96 -16.66 -2.18
CA GLY A 48 -11.24 -17.24 -1.86
C GLY A 48 -12.36 -16.92 -2.83
N ASN A 49 -13.19 -17.94 -3.05
CA ASN A 49 -14.62 -17.69 -3.02
C ASN A 49 -15.00 -17.13 -1.64
N THR A 50 -15.03 -15.81 -1.44
CA THR A 50 -15.75 -15.24 -0.28
C THR A 50 -17.24 -15.49 -0.49
N GLN A 51 -17.69 -16.68 -0.10
CA GLN A 51 -19.10 -17.00 -0.05
C GLN A 51 -19.70 -16.32 1.17
N SER A 52 -20.84 -15.65 0.98
CA SER A 52 -21.68 -15.21 2.11
C SER A 52 -22.43 -16.41 2.69
N ALA A 53 -21.70 -17.37 3.26
CA ALA A 53 -22.25 -18.52 3.97
C ALA A 53 -22.84 -18.06 5.32
N GLY A 54 -24.09 -17.61 5.30
CA GLY A 54 -24.84 -17.20 6.48
C GLY A 54 -24.36 -15.89 7.14
N ASN A 55 -24.26 -15.90 8.47
CA ASN A 55 -23.97 -14.72 9.29
C ASN A 55 -22.49 -14.29 9.30
N ASN A 56 -21.61 -15.01 8.60
CA ASN A 56 -20.17 -14.73 8.56
C ASN A 56 -19.74 -14.07 7.24
N ILE A 57 -18.54 -13.49 7.25
CA ILE A 57 -17.72 -13.21 6.07
C ILE A 57 -16.44 -14.04 6.22
N GLU A 58 -16.07 -14.74 5.14
CA GLU A 58 -14.84 -15.52 5.09
C GLU A 58 -13.80 -14.83 4.21
N PHE A 59 -12.69 -14.48 4.83
CA PHE A 59 -11.49 -14.01 4.14
C PHE A 59 -10.56 -15.20 3.96
N ILE A 60 -10.25 -15.51 2.71
CA ILE A 60 -9.42 -16.66 2.35
C ILE A 60 -8.18 -16.13 1.63
N THR A 61 -7.03 -16.61 2.09
CA THR A 61 -5.71 -16.26 1.56
C THR A 61 -4.97 -17.55 1.22
N ILE A 62 -4.26 -17.57 0.08
CA ILE A 62 -3.31 -18.64 -0.22
C ILE A 62 -1.92 -18.18 0.21
N LEU A 63 -1.31 -18.89 1.16
CA LEU A 63 0.04 -18.64 1.67
C LEU A 63 0.86 -19.91 1.51
N GLU A 64 2.00 -19.81 0.79
CA GLU A 64 2.86 -20.96 0.47
C GLU A 64 2.11 -22.16 -0.15
N GLY A 65 1.08 -21.87 -0.97
CA GLY A 65 0.22 -22.88 -1.57
C GLY A 65 -0.83 -23.50 -0.63
N GLN A 66 -0.82 -23.16 0.66
CA GLN A 66 -1.87 -23.55 1.60
C GLN A 66 -2.98 -22.50 1.66
N GLN A 67 -4.23 -22.96 1.56
CA GLN A 67 -5.38 -22.11 1.87
C GLN A 67 -5.48 -21.89 3.39
N LYS A 68 -5.55 -20.62 3.80
CA LYS A 68 -5.90 -20.20 5.16
C LYS A 68 -7.20 -19.40 5.12
N THR A 69 -8.04 -19.55 6.13
CA THR A 69 -9.33 -18.85 6.23
C THR A 69 -9.45 -18.13 7.57
N VAL A 70 -9.89 -16.87 7.53
CA VAL A 70 -10.34 -16.08 8.68
C VAL A 70 -11.84 -15.84 8.53
N SER A 71 -12.64 -16.44 9.40
CA SER A 71 -14.12 -16.35 9.40
C SER A 71 -14.56 -15.39 10.51
N ILE A 72 -15.30 -14.33 10.15
CA ILE A 72 -15.72 -13.26 11.07
C ILE A 72 -17.23 -13.10 11.00
N LEU A 73 -17.90 -13.03 12.15
CA LEU A 73 -19.33 -12.74 12.25
C LEU A 73 -19.62 -11.30 11.79
N LYS A 74 -20.62 -11.10 10.92
CA LYS A 74 -21.01 -9.78 10.39
C LYS A 74 -21.36 -8.75 11.47
N LYS A 75 -21.86 -9.21 12.63
CA LYS A 75 -22.13 -8.39 13.81
C LYS A 75 -20.87 -7.82 14.48
N ASP A 76 -19.74 -8.53 14.38
CA ASP A 76 -18.49 -8.18 15.07
C ASP A 76 -17.61 -7.27 14.18
N LEU A 77 -17.96 -7.08 12.90
CA LEU A 77 -17.30 -6.12 12.01
C LEU A 77 -17.49 -4.69 12.51
N LEU A 78 -16.39 -3.93 12.55
CA LEU A 78 -16.34 -2.50 12.83
C LEU A 78 -16.66 -1.64 11.61
N PHE A 79 -16.82 -2.23 10.43
CA PHE A 79 -17.13 -1.53 9.18
C PHE A 79 -18.22 -2.27 8.41
N ASN A 80 -18.98 -1.54 7.61
CA ASN A 80 -19.89 -2.14 6.62
C ASN A 80 -19.04 -2.61 5.44
N ILE A 81 -19.16 -3.90 5.09
CA ILE A 81 -18.41 -4.52 4.00
C ILE A 81 -19.42 -5.00 2.95
N THR A 82 -19.42 -4.36 1.78
CA THR A 82 -20.31 -4.69 0.66
C THR A 82 -19.47 -5.26 -0.48
N ILE A 83 -19.76 -6.50 -0.89
CA ILE A 83 -19.10 -7.14 -2.03
C ILE A 83 -20.01 -7.03 -3.25
N THR A 84 -19.50 -6.38 -4.30
CA THR A 84 -20.11 -6.32 -5.63
C THR A 84 -19.55 -7.46 -6.48
N TYR A 85 -20.42 -8.20 -7.15
CA TYR A 85 -20.05 -9.33 -8.00
C TYR A 85 -20.11 -8.96 -9.49
N ASP A 86 -19.37 -9.68 -10.34
CA ASP A 86 -19.50 -9.61 -11.79
C ASP A 86 -20.67 -10.50 -12.30
N LYS A 87 -20.90 -10.48 -13.61
CA LYS A 87 -21.94 -11.27 -14.29
C LYS A 87 -21.75 -12.80 -14.18
N ASN A 88 -20.57 -13.25 -13.76
CA ASN A 88 -20.22 -14.66 -13.56
C ASN A 88 -20.22 -15.03 -12.06
N ASN A 89 -20.72 -14.13 -11.19
CA ASN A 89 -20.73 -14.25 -9.74
C ASN A 89 -19.33 -14.28 -9.07
N ASN A 90 -18.30 -13.74 -9.72
CA ASN A 90 -17.00 -13.51 -9.08
C ASN A 90 -17.01 -12.19 -8.30
N PRO A 91 -16.38 -12.09 -7.11
CA PRO A 91 -16.14 -10.81 -6.45
C PRO A 91 -15.40 -9.84 -7.39
N LYS A 92 -15.96 -8.66 -7.60
CA LYS A 92 -15.45 -7.63 -8.52
C LYS A 92 -14.93 -6.40 -7.78
N TYR A 93 -15.65 -5.97 -6.76
CA TYR A 93 -15.25 -4.88 -5.87
C TYR A 93 -15.70 -5.21 -4.47
N VAL A 94 -14.90 -4.84 -3.48
CA VAL A 94 -15.36 -4.66 -2.11
C VAL A 94 -15.50 -3.16 -1.86
N ASN A 95 -16.44 -2.78 -1.00
CA ASN A 95 -16.58 -1.43 -0.47
C ASN A 95 -16.55 -1.52 1.06
N VAL A 96 -15.82 -0.63 1.72
CA VAL A 96 -15.67 -0.60 3.17
C VAL A 96 -16.11 0.78 3.66
N GLU A 97 -17.13 0.82 4.50
CA GLU A 97 -17.75 2.06 4.97
C GLU A 97 -17.85 2.08 6.49
N LYS A 98 -17.82 3.29 7.06
CA LYS A 98 -18.07 3.50 8.49
C LYS A 98 -19.52 3.17 8.85
N LYS A 99 -19.70 2.41 9.93
CA LYS A 99 -20.98 2.14 10.61
C LYS A 99 -21.40 3.38 11.41
N PRO A 100 -22.52 4.05 11.09
CA PRO A 100 -22.94 5.27 11.79
C PRO A 100 -23.03 5.13 13.33
N GLU A 101 -23.44 3.94 13.80
CA GLU A 101 -23.55 3.58 15.21
C GLU A 101 -22.20 3.46 15.95
N LEU A 102 -21.07 3.44 15.24
CA LEU A 102 -19.71 3.44 15.80
C LEU A 102 -19.01 4.81 15.69
N SER A 103 -19.76 5.89 15.43
CA SER A 103 -19.22 7.25 15.24
C SER A 103 -18.24 7.69 16.34
N ASP A 104 -18.58 7.49 17.62
CA ASP A 104 -17.73 7.92 18.73
C ASP A 104 -16.44 7.09 18.86
N PHE A 105 -16.51 5.79 18.57
CA PHE A 105 -15.32 4.94 18.49
C PHE A 105 -14.38 5.41 17.36
N TYR A 106 -14.90 5.81 16.20
CA TYR A 106 -14.04 6.36 15.13
C TYR A 106 -13.42 7.72 15.48
N LYS A 107 -14.05 8.52 16.34
CA LYS A 107 -13.46 9.77 16.86
C LYS A 107 -12.30 9.47 17.83
N GLN A 108 -12.42 8.41 18.63
CA GLN A 108 -11.38 7.92 19.54
C GLN A 108 -10.15 7.41 18.75
N VAL A 109 -10.33 6.45 17.84
CA VAL A 109 -9.21 5.78 17.15
C VAL A 109 -8.72 6.47 15.87
N GLY A 110 -9.50 7.41 15.33
CA GLY A 110 -9.19 8.17 14.11
C GLY A 110 -8.91 9.65 14.36
N PHE A 111 -9.13 10.47 13.34
CA PHE A 111 -9.01 11.92 13.37
C PHE A 111 -10.20 12.58 12.65
N THR A 112 -10.50 13.85 12.95
CA THR A 112 -11.56 14.63 12.28
C THR A 112 -11.16 15.07 10.87
N THR A 113 -9.88 15.41 10.69
CA THR A 113 -9.20 15.71 9.42
C THR A 113 -7.92 14.89 9.34
N ALA A 114 -7.25 14.87 8.17
CA ALA A 114 -5.95 14.22 8.03
C ALA A 114 -4.96 14.71 9.10
N SER A 115 -4.32 13.79 9.81
CA SER A 115 -3.40 14.13 10.92
C SER A 115 -2.01 14.47 10.40
N GLU A 116 -1.62 15.76 10.42
CA GLU A 116 -0.27 16.18 10.04
C GLU A 116 0.83 15.64 10.99
N ASN A 117 0.46 15.10 12.16
CA ASN A 117 1.38 14.54 13.14
C ASN A 117 1.55 13.01 13.07
N VAL A 118 0.70 12.29 12.31
CA VAL A 118 0.78 10.82 12.18
C VAL A 118 0.59 10.40 10.73
N VAL A 119 1.58 9.68 10.19
CA VAL A 119 1.55 9.18 8.81
C VAL A 119 1.67 7.66 8.76
N PHE A 120 1.02 7.02 7.80
CA PHE A 120 1.37 5.67 7.38
C PHE A 120 2.03 5.66 6.00
N VAL A 121 2.98 4.75 5.81
CA VAL A 121 3.74 4.59 4.56
C VAL A 121 3.14 3.43 3.77
N TYR A 122 2.59 3.69 2.59
CA TYR A 122 2.04 2.66 1.72
C TYR A 122 3.13 2.03 0.82
N PRO A 123 3.20 0.69 0.70
CA PRO A 123 4.29 -0.01 0.02
C PRO A 123 4.05 -0.25 -1.49
N ILE A 124 4.30 0.76 -2.34
CA ILE A 124 4.26 0.65 -3.80
C ILE A 124 5.32 -0.32 -4.35
N PHE A 125 6.51 -0.39 -3.76
CA PHE A 125 7.56 -1.33 -4.20
C PHE A 125 7.16 -2.78 -3.93
N THR A 126 6.63 -3.08 -2.75
CA THR A 126 6.07 -4.41 -2.43
C THR A 126 4.87 -4.73 -3.34
N GLN A 127 3.98 -3.76 -3.58
CA GLN A 127 2.87 -3.91 -4.53
C GLN A 127 3.36 -4.26 -5.94
N GLY A 128 4.49 -3.70 -6.38
CA GLY A 128 5.13 -4.05 -7.65
C GLY A 128 5.79 -5.44 -7.62
N ALA A 129 6.51 -5.75 -6.55
CA ALA A 129 7.24 -7.02 -6.36
C ALA A 129 6.33 -8.25 -6.30
N TYR A 130 5.10 -8.08 -5.82
CA TYR A 130 4.05 -9.10 -5.73
C TYR A 130 3.18 -9.21 -6.99
N GLY A 131 3.33 -8.29 -7.95
CA GLY A 131 2.59 -8.31 -9.21
C GLY A 131 2.97 -9.49 -10.12
N ASP A 132 2.19 -9.70 -11.18
CA ASP A 132 2.52 -10.67 -12.24
C ASP A 132 3.92 -10.37 -12.80
N HIS A 133 4.76 -11.40 -12.95
CA HIS A 133 6.18 -11.29 -13.32
C HIS A 133 7.08 -10.55 -12.31
N GLY A 134 6.64 -10.43 -11.06
CA GLY A 134 7.40 -9.85 -9.96
C GLY A 134 8.52 -10.74 -9.40
N PHE A 135 9.10 -10.35 -8.26
CA PHE A 135 10.26 -11.02 -7.67
C PHE A 135 9.98 -12.47 -7.25
N TYR A 136 8.75 -12.79 -6.85
CA TYR A 136 8.35 -14.17 -6.53
C TYR A 136 8.41 -15.11 -7.75
N ASP A 137 8.31 -14.63 -8.99
CA ASP A 137 8.54 -15.49 -10.16
C ASP A 137 10.04 -15.84 -10.33
N TYR A 138 10.95 -14.98 -9.89
CA TYR A 138 12.38 -15.30 -9.80
C TYR A 138 12.66 -16.32 -8.68
N TYR A 139 12.16 -16.08 -7.46
CA TYR A 139 12.35 -17.02 -6.34
C TYR A 139 11.79 -18.43 -6.65
N ASN A 140 10.64 -18.49 -7.32
CA ASN A 140 10.02 -19.74 -7.79
C ASN A 140 10.65 -20.30 -9.08
N LYS A 141 11.79 -19.77 -9.56
CA LYS A 141 12.53 -20.23 -10.74
C LYS A 141 11.74 -20.23 -12.06
N LYS A 142 10.70 -19.38 -12.16
CA LYS A 142 9.90 -19.20 -13.38
C LYS A 142 10.56 -18.22 -14.36
N CYS A 143 11.45 -17.37 -13.87
CA CYS A 143 12.25 -16.44 -14.66
C CYS A 143 13.64 -16.19 -14.04
N GLY A 144 14.53 -15.55 -14.82
CA GLY A 144 15.87 -15.15 -14.39
C GLY A 144 15.94 -13.69 -13.93
N LEU A 145 17.14 -13.10 -14.04
CA LEU A 145 17.44 -11.74 -13.60
C LEU A 145 16.54 -10.65 -14.20
N GLN A 146 15.86 -10.92 -15.33
CA GLN A 146 14.88 -9.99 -15.92
C GLN A 146 13.72 -9.65 -14.98
N CYS A 147 13.30 -10.56 -14.10
CA CYS A 147 12.25 -10.30 -13.11
C CYS A 147 12.75 -9.47 -11.92
N LEU A 148 14.07 -9.33 -11.74
CA LEU A 148 14.64 -8.53 -10.65
C LEU A 148 14.63 -7.03 -10.92
N THR A 149 14.10 -6.57 -12.06
CA THR A 149 13.87 -5.14 -12.33
C THR A 149 12.46 -4.92 -12.85
N LEU A 150 11.66 -4.18 -12.10
CA LEU A 150 10.22 -4.01 -12.32
C LEU A 150 9.88 -2.52 -12.51
N PRO A 151 8.82 -2.19 -13.28
CA PRO A 151 8.31 -0.82 -13.34
C PRO A 151 7.71 -0.42 -11.99
N ILE A 152 7.96 0.81 -11.54
CA ILE A 152 7.32 1.35 -10.34
C ILE A 152 5.82 1.54 -10.64
N PRO A 153 4.90 0.91 -9.89
CA PRO A 153 3.47 1.04 -10.14
C PRO A 153 3.00 2.49 -10.14
N SER A 154 2.36 2.91 -11.24
CA SER A 154 1.77 4.25 -11.40
C SER A 154 0.38 4.39 -10.77
N LYS A 155 -0.15 3.30 -10.22
CA LYS A 155 -1.47 3.22 -9.58
C LYS A 155 -1.39 2.41 -8.30
N PHE A 156 -2.19 2.85 -7.33
CA PHE A 156 -2.57 2.06 -6.18
C PHE A 156 -3.39 0.84 -6.65
N VAL A 157 -2.84 -0.36 -6.43
CA VAL A 157 -3.51 -1.65 -6.63
C VAL A 157 -3.56 -2.29 -5.25
N PRO A 158 -4.66 -2.16 -4.51
CA PRO A 158 -4.73 -2.70 -3.16
C PRO A 158 -4.57 -4.22 -3.22
N MET A 159 -3.59 -4.76 -2.51
CA MET A 159 -3.33 -6.20 -2.42
C MET A 159 -3.09 -6.67 -0.98
N TYR A 160 -3.36 -7.95 -0.69
CA TYR A 160 -3.17 -8.58 0.61
C TYR A 160 -1.73 -8.37 1.09
N GLY A 161 -0.77 -8.71 0.23
CA GLY A 161 0.67 -8.55 0.47
C GLY A 161 1.17 -7.09 0.49
N ALA A 162 0.29 -6.11 0.31
CA ALA A 162 0.60 -4.68 0.44
C ALA A 162 -0.31 -3.99 1.49
N SER A 163 -0.76 -4.73 2.50
CA SER A 163 -1.58 -4.20 3.60
C SER A 163 -2.86 -3.46 3.15
N MET A 164 -3.53 -3.96 2.11
CA MET A 164 -4.81 -3.43 1.58
C MET A 164 -5.74 -2.95 2.70
N THR A 165 -6.07 -3.84 3.63
CA THR A 165 -7.14 -3.62 4.61
C THR A 165 -6.78 -2.53 5.60
N ALA A 166 -5.54 -2.55 6.11
CA ALA A 166 -5.03 -1.53 7.00
C ALA A 166 -5.01 -0.16 6.30
N THR A 167 -4.58 -0.12 5.04
CA THR A 167 -4.58 1.11 4.24
C THR A 167 -5.98 1.71 4.12
N ILE A 168 -6.99 0.90 3.76
CA ILE A 168 -8.38 1.35 3.65
C ILE A 168 -8.90 1.87 4.99
N VAL A 169 -8.68 1.13 6.08
CA VAL A 169 -9.18 1.51 7.41
C VAL A 169 -8.48 2.77 7.93
N LEU A 170 -7.16 2.89 7.79
CA LEU A 170 -6.41 4.08 8.21
C LEU A 170 -6.82 5.34 7.42
N SER A 171 -7.03 5.21 6.11
CA SER A 171 -7.57 6.29 5.27
C SER A 171 -9.00 6.68 5.67
N LEU A 172 -9.88 5.72 5.93
CA LEU A 172 -11.22 5.99 6.47
C LEU A 172 -11.15 6.69 7.83
N LEU A 173 -10.17 6.37 8.66
CA LEU A 173 -9.92 7.00 9.97
C LEU A 173 -9.14 8.32 9.91
N ASN A 174 -8.90 8.88 8.72
CA ASN A 174 -8.18 10.14 8.48
C ASN A 174 -6.73 10.17 9.03
N TYR A 175 -6.01 9.05 8.98
CA TYR A 175 -4.55 9.07 9.11
C TYR A 175 -3.93 9.67 7.84
N SER A 176 -2.83 10.42 7.95
CA SER A 176 -2.11 10.89 6.77
C SER A 176 -1.44 9.72 6.05
N GLN A 177 -1.34 9.81 4.73
CA GLN A 177 -0.72 8.81 3.88
C GLN A 177 0.44 9.42 3.09
N ILE A 178 1.56 8.70 3.01
CA ILE A 178 2.57 8.85 1.96
C ILE A 178 2.85 7.47 1.34
N THR A 179 3.50 7.43 0.18
CA THR A 179 4.09 6.20 -0.35
C THR A 179 5.57 6.08 0.00
N ASP A 180 6.07 4.85 0.05
CA ASP A 180 7.50 4.50 -0.02
C ASP A 180 8.23 5.24 -1.17
N VAL A 181 7.62 5.36 -2.35
CA VAL A 181 8.16 6.16 -3.47
C VAL A 181 8.30 7.66 -3.13
N GLN A 182 7.41 8.23 -2.31
CA GLN A 182 7.57 9.61 -1.83
C GLN A 182 8.67 9.70 -0.76
N LEU A 183 8.79 8.68 0.08
CA LEU A 183 9.80 8.59 1.13
C LEU A 183 11.21 8.44 0.57
N ASP A 184 11.44 7.53 -0.40
CA ASP A 184 12.74 7.37 -1.06
C ASP A 184 13.18 8.66 -1.79
N LYS A 185 12.23 9.38 -2.41
CA LYS A 185 12.52 10.68 -3.04
C LYS A 185 12.86 11.77 -2.04
N ASN A 186 12.27 11.75 -0.84
CA ASN A 186 12.48 12.75 0.20
C ASN A 186 12.40 12.15 1.62
N PRO A 187 13.48 11.52 2.12
CA PRO A 187 13.56 10.94 3.46
C PRO A 187 13.12 11.89 4.59
N ASP A 188 13.44 13.18 4.44
CA ASP A 188 13.13 14.24 5.40
C ASP A 188 11.62 14.50 5.57
N ILE A 189 10.76 13.92 4.72
CA ILE A 189 9.31 14.00 4.90
C ILE A 189 8.85 13.42 6.25
N LEU A 190 9.54 12.41 6.80
CA LEU A 190 9.19 11.80 8.09
C LEU A 190 9.38 12.77 9.26
N LYS A 191 10.30 13.73 9.16
CA LYS A 191 10.58 14.73 10.22
C LYS A 191 9.40 15.65 10.52
N LYS A 192 8.37 15.67 9.64
CA LYS A 192 7.12 16.41 9.85
C LYS A 192 6.17 15.71 10.82
N TYR A 193 6.30 14.39 10.98
CA TYR A 193 5.38 13.57 11.74
C TYR A 193 5.98 13.16 13.08
N HIS A 194 5.19 13.22 14.14
CA HIS A 194 5.56 12.71 15.46
C HIS A 194 5.56 11.17 15.51
N LYS A 195 4.76 10.52 14.65
CA LYS A 195 4.62 9.06 14.60
C LYS A 195 4.56 8.59 13.15
N VAL A 196 5.31 7.54 12.82
CA VAL A 196 5.32 6.89 11.50
C VAL A 196 4.80 5.46 11.63
N ILE A 197 3.87 5.06 10.79
CA ILE A 197 3.32 3.70 10.74
C ILE A 197 3.83 3.02 9.46
N ILE A 198 4.61 1.96 9.62
CA ILE A 198 5.11 1.14 8.52
C ILE A 198 4.15 -0.04 8.33
N LEU A 199 3.70 -0.23 7.10
CA LEU A 199 2.82 -1.33 6.70
C LEU A 199 3.69 -2.51 6.21
N HIS A 200 3.20 -3.35 5.29
CA HIS A 200 4.00 -4.41 4.66
C HIS A 200 5.00 -3.85 3.63
N ASN A 201 5.85 -2.94 4.07
CA ASN A 201 6.96 -2.35 3.30
C ASN A 201 8.13 -3.34 3.25
N GLU A 202 7.90 -4.55 2.75
CA GLU A 202 8.92 -5.61 2.64
C GLU A 202 10.11 -5.18 1.78
N TYR A 203 9.84 -4.57 0.62
CA TYR A 203 10.85 -4.03 -0.28
C TYR A 203 10.98 -2.52 -0.06
N VAL A 204 12.15 -2.08 0.39
CA VAL A 204 12.47 -0.66 0.60
C VAL A 204 13.87 -0.33 0.07
N THR A 205 14.14 0.93 -0.21
CA THR A 205 15.51 1.36 -0.49
C THR A 205 16.31 1.56 0.79
N LYS A 206 17.64 1.56 0.67
CA LYS A 206 18.53 1.92 1.78
C LYS A 206 18.23 3.31 2.37
N ARG A 207 17.77 4.27 1.56
CA ARG A 207 17.41 5.62 2.03
C ARG A 207 16.17 5.59 2.92
N GLU A 208 15.18 4.78 2.57
CA GLU A 208 13.98 4.60 3.38
C GLU A 208 14.29 3.85 4.66
N PHE A 209 15.07 2.76 4.59
CA PHE A 209 15.54 2.02 5.77
C PHE A 209 16.22 2.96 6.77
N ASP A 210 17.15 3.79 6.31
CA ASP A 210 17.86 4.75 7.16
C ASP A 210 16.92 5.81 7.74
N ALA A 211 15.97 6.32 6.95
CA ALA A 211 14.97 7.30 7.40
C ALA A 211 14.03 6.75 8.47
N ILE A 212 13.53 5.53 8.26
CA ILE A 212 12.58 4.84 9.15
C ILE A 212 13.30 4.47 10.45
N THR A 213 14.46 3.81 10.38
CA THR A 213 15.20 3.37 11.58
C THR A 213 15.79 4.54 12.39
N SER A 214 15.98 5.71 11.78
CA SER A 214 16.40 6.95 12.48
C SER A 214 15.23 7.76 13.05
N HIS A 215 13.96 7.46 12.69
CA HIS A 215 12.80 8.16 13.23
C HIS A 215 12.51 7.66 14.66
N PRO A 216 12.33 8.55 15.66
CA PRO A 216 12.29 8.16 17.06
C PRO A 216 11.01 7.43 17.50
N ASN A 217 9.97 7.39 16.67
CA ASN A 217 8.68 6.80 17.03
C ASN A 217 8.00 6.15 15.82
N VAL A 218 8.32 4.87 15.61
CA VAL A 218 7.80 4.05 14.51
C VAL A 218 6.93 2.91 15.01
N ILE A 219 5.75 2.73 14.43
CA ILE A 219 4.96 1.50 14.54
C ILE A 219 5.23 0.63 13.32
N TYR A 220 5.92 -0.49 13.50
CA TYR A 220 6.03 -1.54 12.50
C TYR A 220 4.79 -2.43 12.63
N LEU A 221 3.74 -2.07 11.87
CA LEU A 221 2.41 -2.65 12.03
C LEU A 221 2.27 -4.03 11.39
N PHE A 222 3.11 -4.34 10.40
CA PHE A 222 3.20 -5.66 9.78
C PHE A 222 4.59 -6.24 10.02
N PRO A 223 4.72 -7.55 10.29
CA PRO A 223 5.98 -8.26 10.23
C PRO A 223 6.49 -8.34 8.78
N ASN A 224 7.73 -8.77 8.58
CA ASN A 224 8.38 -8.83 7.25
C ASN A 224 8.50 -7.45 6.56
N ALA A 225 8.34 -6.35 7.30
CA ALA A 225 8.69 -5.02 6.83
C ALA A 225 10.20 -4.81 6.79
N MET A 226 10.69 -4.14 5.76
CA MET A 226 12.11 -3.84 5.49
C MET A 226 12.99 -5.10 5.38
N TYR A 227 12.46 -6.16 4.76
CA TYR A 227 13.18 -7.43 4.62
C TYR A 227 14.09 -7.49 3.40
N ALA A 228 13.84 -6.71 2.35
CA ALA A 228 14.63 -6.73 1.12
C ALA A 228 15.00 -5.31 0.63
N GLU A 229 16.25 -5.16 0.20
CA GLU A 229 16.77 -3.93 -0.37
C GLU A 229 16.46 -3.85 -1.87
N VAL A 230 15.82 -2.75 -2.28
CA VAL A 230 15.66 -2.37 -3.69
C VAL A 230 16.37 -1.05 -4.00
N ARG A 231 16.68 -0.83 -5.28
CA ARG A 231 17.21 0.43 -5.79
C ARG A 231 16.33 0.96 -6.92
N THR A 232 15.91 2.22 -6.81
CA THR A 232 15.11 2.90 -7.82
C THR A 232 15.95 3.49 -8.95
N ASN A 233 15.39 3.51 -10.15
CA ASN A 233 15.81 4.34 -11.27
C ASN A 233 14.61 5.17 -11.75
N TYR A 234 14.52 6.41 -11.26
CA TYR A 234 13.40 7.30 -11.59
C TYR A 234 13.41 7.84 -13.02
N ALA A 235 14.55 7.83 -13.73
CA ALA A 235 14.59 8.20 -15.15
C ALA A 235 13.88 7.16 -16.02
N ASN A 236 13.99 5.87 -15.64
CA ASN A 236 13.33 4.76 -16.34
C ASN A 236 12.00 4.32 -15.68
N ASN A 237 11.62 4.95 -14.56
CA ASN A 237 10.51 4.55 -13.69
C ASN A 237 10.55 3.05 -13.30
N THR A 238 11.73 2.54 -12.90
CA THR A 238 11.91 1.15 -12.44
C THR A 238 12.50 1.07 -11.03
N PHE A 239 12.40 -0.10 -10.42
CA PHE A 239 13.13 -0.48 -9.22
C PHE A 239 13.70 -1.90 -9.37
N THR A 240 14.83 -2.17 -8.72
CA THR A 240 15.62 -3.40 -8.90
C THR A 240 15.93 -4.03 -7.55
N LEU A 241 15.76 -5.35 -7.41
CA LEU A 241 16.21 -6.09 -6.22
C LEU A 241 17.74 -6.04 -6.11
N ILE A 242 18.23 -5.64 -4.94
CA ILE A 242 19.65 -5.59 -4.61
C ILE A 242 20.03 -6.71 -3.64
N ARG A 243 19.23 -6.93 -2.60
CA ARG A 243 19.59 -7.82 -1.48
C ARG A 243 18.38 -8.34 -0.69
N GLY A 244 18.46 -9.57 -0.19
CA GLY A 244 17.39 -10.23 0.58
C GLY A 244 16.79 -11.45 -0.16
N HIS A 245 15.95 -12.26 0.51
CA HIS A 245 15.35 -13.49 -0.05
C HIS A 245 16.36 -14.48 -0.67
N GLY A 246 17.56 -14.57 -0.10
CA GLY A 246 18.65 -15.40 -0.63
C GLY A 246 19.34 -14.82 -1.87
N TYR A 247 19.10 -13.55 -2.20
CA TYR A 247 19.76 -12.81 -3.28
C TYR A 247 20.75 -11.76 -2.72
N PRO A 248 21.93 -11.56 -3.34
CA PRO A 248 22.51 -12.36 -4.43
C PRO A 248 23.15 -13.68 -3.97
N ILE A 249 23.20 -13.94 -2.66
CA ILE A 249 23.81 -15.14 -2.05
C ILE A 249 22.75 -15.80 -1.15
N PRO A 250 22.53 -17.14 -1.22
CA PRO A 250 21.46 -17.83 -0.49
C PRO A 250 21.43 -17.65 1.03
N SER A 251 22.56 -17.31 1.66
CA SER A 251 22.65 -17.04 3.10
C SER A 251 22.12 -15.67 3.53
N ILE A 252 21.78 -14.79 2.57
CA ILE A 252 21.29 -13.43 2.84
C ILE A 252 19.76 -13.48 2.87
N THR A 253 19.19 -13.73 4.04
CA THR A 253 17.73 -13.68 4.25
C THR A 253 17.24 -12.24 4.22
N ASN A 254 17.71 -11.42 5.17
CA ASN A 254 17.38 -10.00 5.27
C ASN A 254 18.35 -9.13 4.44
N GLY A 255 17.81 -8.16 3.71
CA GLY A 255 18.56 -7.23 2.87
C GLY A 255 19.43 -6.23 3.63
N PHE A 256 19.12 -5.95 4.89
CA PHE A 256 19.74 -4.90 5.71
C PHE A 256 20.47 -5.43 6.95
N ASP A 257 20.52 -6.75 7.13
CA ASP A 257 20.99 -7.40 8.37
C ASP A 257 20.29 -6.85 9.63
N TRP A 258 19.01 -6.50 9.50
CA TRP A 258 18.31 -5.76 10.54
C TRP A 258 18.14 -6.59 11.81
N LYS A 259 18.75 -6.15 12.92
CA LYS A 259 18.74 -6.87 14.21
C LYS A 259 17.33 -7.16 14.75
N PHE A 260 16.33 -6.39 14.34
CA PHE A 260 14.93 -6.52 14.79
C PHE A 260 14.04 -7.18 13.73
N ASP A 261 14.60 -7.86 12.73
CA ASP A 261 13.86 -8.67 11.77
C ASP A 261 12.86 -9.61 12.48
N ASN A 262 11.58 -9.47 12.12
CA ASN A 262 10.46 -10.25 12.64
C ASN A 262 9.70 -11.00 11.54
N SER A 263 10.33 -11.24 10.38
CA SER A 263 9.69 -11.85 9.20
C SER A 263 9.15 -13.25 9.47
N ASN A 264 9.75 -13.98 10.42
CA ASN A 264 9.24 -15.26 10.91
C ASN A 264 7.82 -15.20 11.50
N LEU A 265 7.29 -14.02 11.79
CA LEU A 265 5.94 -13.79 12.32
C LEU A 265 4.88 -13.51 11.23
N GLU A 266 5.27 -13.42 9.95
CA GLU A 266 4.33 -13.16 8.85
C GLU A 266 3.26 -14.25 8.67
N TYR A 267 3.57 -15.47 9.10
CA TYR A 267 2.69 -16.63 8.98
C TYR A 267 1.58 -16.70 10.04
N ASP A 268 1.66 -15.93 11.15
CA ASP A 268 0.53 -15.78 12.08
C ASP A 268 -0.48 -14.75 11.55
N ILE A 269 -1.27 -15.18 10.57
CA ILE A 269 -2.33 -14.37 9.97
C ILE A 269 -3.63 -14.35 10.75
N LYS A 270 -3.73 -15.22 11.78
CA LYS A 270 -4.82 -15.18 12.75
C LYS A 270 -4.61 -13.99 13.68
N CYS A 271 -3.38 -13.81 14.15
CA CYS A 271 -2.96 -12.67 14.97
C CYS A 271 -3.86 -12.53 16.22
N GLU A 272 -4.17 -13.66 16.86
CA GLU A 272 -5.08 -13.77 18.01
C GLU A 272 -4.42 -13.29 19.32
N ASN A 273 -3.12 -13.53 19.47
CA ASN A 273 -2.33 -13.13 20.65
C ASN A 273 -1.49 -11.89 20.34
N MET A 274 -2.13 -10.87 19.78
CA MET A 274 -1.49 -9.64 19.33
C MET A 274 -0.84 -8.88 20.49
N THR A 275 0.45 -8.57 20.36
CA THR A 275 1.21 -7.68 21.25
C THR A 275 2.18 -6.81 20.46
N PHE A 276 2.51 -5.63 21.01
CA PHE A 276 3.54 -4.75 20.48
C PHE A 276 4.83 -4.90 21.31
N THR A 277 5.90 -5.37 20.66
CA THR A 277 7.24 -5.44 21.25
C THR A 277 7.95 -4.11 21.07
N THR A 278 8.44 -3.50 22.15
CA THR A 278 9.23 -2.25 22.08
C THR A 278 10.64 -2.49 21.57
N ILE A 279 11.09 -1.66 20.64
CA ILE A 279 12.47 -1.57 20.14
C ILE A 279 12.98 -0.12 20.27
N PRO A 280 14.29 0.18 20.11
CA PRO A 280 14.85 1.49 20.45
C PRO A 280 14.21 2.71 19.77
N ASN A 281 13.64 2.54 18.58
CA ASN A 281 13.01 3.61 17.81
C ASN A 281 11.48 3.45 17.66
N GLY A 282 10.84 2.55 18.43
CA GLY A 282 9.41 2.33 18.28
C GLY A 282 8.87 0.99 18.79
N LYS A 283 7.85 0.46 18.13
CA LYS A 283 7.11 -0.75 18.49
C LYS A 283 6.85 -1.63 17.27
N MET A 284 6.92 -2.94 17.44
CA MET A 284 6.72 -3.94 16.39
C MET A 284 5.58 -4.89 16.74
N LEU A 285 4.68 -5.14 15.80
CA LEU A 285 3.64 -6.14 15.96
C LEU A 285 4.21 -7.57 15.87
N ASN A 286 3.68 -8.47 16.69
CA ASN A 286 4.14 -9.87 16.78
C ASN A 286 3.40 -10.86 15.84
N CYS A 287 2.54 -10.39 14.94
CA CYS A 287 1.73 -11.21 14.04
C CYS A 287 1.24 -10.40 12.82
N TYR A 288 0.73 -11.06 11.77
CA TYR A 288 0.32 -10.42 10.51
C TYR A 288 -1.17 -10.00 10.54
N PRO A 289 -1.50 -8.69 10.64
CA PRO A 289 -2.84 -8.26 11.05
C PRO A 289 -3.81 -8.06 9.87
N ALA A 290 -3.71 -8.89 8.82
CA ALA A 290 -4.33 -8.69 7.50
C ALA A 290 -5.78 -8.16 7.51
N TYR A 291 -6.60 -8.67 8.43
CA TYR A 291 -8.02 -8.33 8.55
C TYR A 291 -8.40 -7.77 9.93
N ARG A 292 -7.46 -7.67 10.88
CA ARG A 292 -7.72 -7.26 12.27
C ARG A 292 -8.39 -5.88 12.35
N SER A 293 -7.93 -4.94 11.52
CA SER A 293 -8.51 -3.60 11.36
C SER A 293 -10.01 -3.57 11.03
N LEU A 294 -10.63 -4.66 10.55
CA LEU A 294 -12.05 -4.72 10.22
C LEU A 294 -12.97 -5.10 11.37
N PHE A 295 -12.47 -5.70 12.46
CA PHE A 295 -13.30 -6.29 13.52
C PHE A 295 -12.72 -6.12 14.94
N ASP A 296 -11.44 -5.84 15.07
CA ASP A 296 -10.74 -5.81 16.35
C ASP A 296 -10.59 -4.36 16.85
N LYS A 297 -11.29 -4.02 17.95
CA LYS A 297 -11.23 -2.67 18.52
C LYS A 297 -9.88 -2.38 19.15
N ALA A 298 -9.36 -3.34 19.91
CA ALA A 298 -8.09 -3.22 20.61
C ALA A 298 -6.93 -3.04 19.62
N PHE A 299 -7.01 -3.64 18.43
CA PHE A 299 -6.06 -3.38 17.33
C PHE A 299 -6.03 -1.89 16.92
N LEU A 300 -7.18 -1.26 16.72
CA LEU A 300 -7.27 0.15 16.29
C LEU A 300 -6.93 1.13 17.42
N GLU A 301 -7.31 0.80 18.66
CA GLU A 301 -6.92 1.53 19.87
C GLU A 301 -5.40 1.48 20.06
N ALA A 302 -4.79 0.30 19.94
CA ALA A 302 -3.34 0.13 20.05
C ALA A 302 -2.55 0.92 18.98
N ILE A 303 -3.04 1.04 17.74
CA ILE A 303 -2.41 1.90 16.72
C ILE A 303 -2.48 3.39 17.12
N LYS A 304 -3.63 3.82 17.64
CA LYS A 304 -3.85 5.20 18.06
C LYS A 304 -2.93 5.59 19.22
N GLU A 305 -2.84 4.72 20.21
CA GLU A 305 -2.12 4.94 21.47
C GLU A 305 -0.60 4.72 21.38
N SER A 306 -0.14 3.87 20.44
CA SER A 306 1.26 3.38 20.46
C SER A 306 2.34 4.40 20.18
#